data_AF-A0A1A9EYH4-F1
#
_entry.id   AF-A0A1A9EYH4-F1
#
_cell.length_a   1.000
_cell.length_b   1.000
_cell.length_c   1.000
_cell.angle_alpha   90.00
_cell.angle_beta   90.00
_cell.angle_gamma   90.00
#
_symmetry.space_group_name_H-M   'P 1'
#
loop_
_entity.id
_entity.type
_entity.pdbx_description
1 polymer ?
#
loop_
_entity_poly.entity_id
_entity_poly.type
_entity_poly.pdbx_seq_one_letter_code
_entity_poly.pdbx_strand_id
1 'polypeptide(L)'
;MTPNDYSDSLHNYLLTQEQSTDDNDRLFYCSYLLGHLSLAASTEPADCDLLDNSVNLSLESAFAVDRLSDADKAGIAALWVETARTARNPA
;
A
#
# COMPACT_ATOMS: atom_id res chain seq x y z
N MET A 1 -11.93 -14.33 1.71
CA MET A 1 -10.51 -13.95 1.65
C MET A 1 -10.02 -13.79 3.07
N THR A 2 -8.93 -14.42 3.46
CA THR A 2 -8.31 -14.20 4.78
C THR A 2 -7.45 -12.92 4.76
N PRO A 3 -7.10 -12.34 5.92
CA PRO A 3 -6.19 -11.18 5.97
C PRO A 3 -4.83 -11.46 5.35
N ASN A 4 -4.32 -12.70 5.47
CA ASN A 4 -3.08 -13.11 4.84
C ASN A 4 -3.21 -13.17 3.31
N ASP A 5 -4.25 -13.82 2.78
CA ASP A 5 -4.49 -13.87 1.32
C ASP A 5 -4.65 -12.45 0.74
N TYR A 6 -5.29 -11.57 1.50
CA TYR A 6 -5.46 -10.17 1.12
C TYR A 6 -4.13 -9.41 1.12
N SER A 7 -3.34 -9.54 2.18
CA SER A 7 -1.99 -8.98 2.28
C SER A 7 -1.11 -9.43 1.12
N ASP A 8 -1.13 -10.72 0.81
CA ASP A 8 -0.38 -11.29 -0.33
C ASP A 8 -0.86 -10.71 -1.66
N SER A 9 -2.18 -10.51 -1.82
CA SER A 9 -2.75 -9.90 -3.03
C SER A 9 -2.34 -8.44 -3.21
N LEU A 10 -2.38 -7.65 -2.13
CA LEU A 10 -1.90 -6.26 -2.11
C LEU A 10 -0.40 -6.19 -2.46
N HIS A 11 0.41 -7.04 -1.83
CA HIS A 11 1.85 -7.09 -2.01
C HIS A 11 2.23 -7.49 -3.45
N ASN A 12 1.60 -8.54 -3.98
CA ASN A 12 1.83 -9.00 -5.35
C ASN A 12 1.42 -7.96 -6.39
N TYR A 13 0.32 -7.23 -6.16
CA TYR A 13 -0.07 -6.14 -7.04
C TYR A 13 0.98 -5.03 -7.05
N LEU A 14 1.43 -4.57 -5.88
CA LEU A 14 2.47 -3.52 -5.79
C LEU A 14 3.79 -3.95 -6.42
N LEU A 15 4.24 -5.18 -6.19
CA LEU A 15 5.44 -5.73 -6.85
C LEU A 15 5.28 -5.80 -8.38
N THR A 16 4.11 -6.20 -8.87
CA THR A 16 3.85 -6.24 -10.30
C THR A 16 3.89 -4.84 -10.90
N GLN A 17 3.33 -3.84 -10.22
CA GLN A 17 3.40 -2.45 -10.64
C GLN A 17 4.84 -1.94 -10.66
N GLU A 18 5.62 -2.22 -9.62
CA GLU A 18 7.04 -1.85 -9.52
C GLU A 18 7.87 -2.45 -10.66
N GLN A 19 7.64 -3.72 -11.02
CA GLN A 19 8.36 -4.39 -12.10
C GLN A 19 7.95 -3.96 -13.51
N SER A 20 6.76 -3.37 -13.66
CA SER A 20 6.16 -3.05 -14.97
C SER A 20 6.28 -1.59 -15.37
N THR A 21 6.75 -0.73 -14.46
CA THR A 21 6.81 0.73 -14.67
C THR A 21 8.25 1.22 -14.83
N ASP A 22 8.47 2.14 -15.77
CA ASP A 22 9.71 2.92 -15.89
C ASP A 22 9.59 4.32 -15.25
N ASP A 23 8.41 4.65 -14.72
CA ASP A 23 8.15 5.91 -14.02
C ASP A 23 8.76 5.88 -12.61
N ASN A 24 9.75 6.75 -12.37
CA ASN A 24 10.45 6.88 -11.09
C ASN A 24 9.51 7.23 -9.94
N ASP A 25 8.48 8.05 -10.17
CA ASP A 25 7.54 8.44 -9.12
C ASP A 25 6.70 7.22 -8.73
N ARG A 26 6.24 6.44 -9.72
CA ARG A 26 5.52 5.18 -9.48
C ARG A 26 6.38 4.16 -8.75
N LEU A 27 7.65 3.99 -9.11
CA LEU A 27 8.60 3.12 -8.40
C LEU A 27 8.75 3.53 -6.92
N PHE A 28 8.89 4.84 -6.69
CA PHE A 28 8.94 5.38 -5.34
C PHE A 28 7.65 5.07 -4.56
N TYR A 29 6.47 5.29 -5.16
CA TYR A 29 5.19 5.02 -4.48
C TYR A 29 5.00 3.54 -4.16
N CYS A 30 5.38 2.64 -5.08
CA CYS A 30 5.34 1.20 -4.86
C CYS A 30 6.23 0.79 -3.68
N SER A 31 7.51 1.19 -3.70
CA SER A 31 8.46 0.84 -2.63
C SER A 31 8.04 1.41 -1.26
N TYR A 32 7.49 2.63 -1.24
CA TYR A 32 6.96 3.24 -0.02
C TYR A 32 5.77 2.45 0.53
N LEU A 33 4.78 2.12 -0.30
CA LEU A 33 3.62 1.32 0.12
C LEU A 33 3.97 -0.09 0.54
N LEU A 34 4.91 -0.76 -0.14
CA LEU A 34 5.38 -2.09 0.25
C LEU A 34 5.96 -2.09 1.68
N GLY A 35 6.69 -1.05 2.05
CA GLY A 35 7.20 -0.88 3.42
C GLY A 35 6.08 -0.76 4.46
N HIS A 36 5.09 0.10 4.20
CA HIS A 36 3.95 0.30 5.10
C HIS A 36 3.03 -0.92 5.19
N LEU A 37 2.81 -1.61 4.07
CA LEU A 37 2.03 -2.84 4.03
C LEU A 37 2.70 -3.95 4.86
N SER A 38 4.02 -4.13 4.70
CA SER A 38 4.78 -5.12 5.48
C SER A 38 4.70 -4.83 6.98
N LEU A 39 4.83 -3.55 7.37
CA LEU A 39 4.68 -3.14 8.77
C LEU A 39 3.27 -3.43 9.30
N ALA A 40 2.23 -3.08 8.56
CA ALA A 40 0.84 -3.33 8.96
C ALA A 40 0.53 -4.83 9.06
N ALA A 41 0.96 -5.62 8.08
CA ALA A 41 0.76 -7.08 8.05
C ALA A 41 1.48 -7.79 9.21
N SER A 42 2.62 -7.27 9.67
CA SER A 42 3.36 -7.83 10.81
C SER A 42 2.59 -7.80 12.14
N THR A 43 1.50 -7.02 12.21
CA THR A 43 0.61 -6.95 13.38
C THR A 43 -0.40 -8.11 13.45
N GLU A 44 -0.40 -9.01 12.45
CA GLU A 44 -1.33 -10.14 12.34
C GLU A 44 -2.81 -9.70 12.47
N PRO A 45 -3.29 -8.83 11.56
CA PRO A 45 -4.64 -8.28 11.65
C PRO A 45 -5.71 -9.37 11.60
N ALA A 46 -6.73 -9.24 12.46
CA ALA A 46 -7.80 -10.23 12.59
C ALA A 46 -8.74 -10.27 11.37
N ASP A 47 -8.83 -9.18 10.60
CA ASP A 47 -9.63 -9.08 9.38
C ASP A 47 -8.97 -8.13 8.36
N CYS A 48 -9.52 -8.08 7.13
CA CYS A 48 -8.98 -7.27 6.03
C CYS A 48 -9.17 -5.76 6.25
N ASP A 49 -10.23 -5.35 6.97
CA ASP A 49 -10.52 -3.95 7.23
C ASP A 49 -9.53 -3.39 8.27
N LEU A 50 -9.13 -4.21 9.25
CA LEU A 50 -8.06 -3.89 10.20
C LEU A 50 -6.70 -3.75 9.50
N LEU A 51 -6.40 -4.57 8.49
CA LEU A 51 -5.18 -4.39 7.69
C LEU A 51 -5.19 -3.04 6.97
N ASP A 52 -6.28 -2.72 6.27
CA ASP A 52 -6.41 -1.44 5.56
C ASP A 52 -6.30 -0.24 6.50
N ASN A 53 -6.96 -0.30 7.66
CA ASN A 53 -6.88 0.75 8.67
C ASN A 53 -5.44 0.91 9.21
N SER A 54 -4.73 -0.19 9.46
CA SER A 54 -3.34 -0.15 9.91
C SER A 54 -2.42 0.49 8.86
N VAL A 55 -2.60 0.18 7.58
CA VAL A 55 -1.85 0.84 6.49
C VAL A 55 -2.18 2.34 6.44
N ASN A 56 -3.46 2.70 6.49
CA ASN A 56 -3.89 4.10 6.47
C ASN A 56 -3.29 4.91 7.63
N LEU A 57 -3.35 4.39 8.86
CA LEU A 57 -2.77 5.05 10.04
C LEU A 57 -1.26 5.17 9.93
N SER A 58 -0.60 4.16 9.36
CA SER A 58 0.84 4.18 9.12
C SER A 58 1.22 5.28 8.13
N LEU A 59 0.48 5.40 7.03
CA LEU A 59 0.66 6.45 6.03
C LEU A 59 0.38 7.86 6.57
N GLU A 60 -0.72 8.05 7.30
CA GLU A 60 -1.06 9.34 7.93
C GLU A 60 0.05 9.80 8.88
N SER A 61 0.56 8.88 9.70
CA SER A 61 1.65 9.17 10.64
C SER A 61 2.94 9.52 9.90
N ALA A 62 3.26 8.80 8.83
CA ALA A 62 4.47 9.03 8.06
C ALA A 62 4.38 10.34 7.26
N PHE A 63 3.24 10.66 6.65
CA PHE A 63 3.03 11.92 5.92
C PHE A 63 3.18 13.17 6.79
N ALA A 64 2.96 13.06 8.11
CA ALA A 64 3.13 14.15 9.06
C ALA A 64 4.60 14.43 9.41
N VAL A 65 5.49 13.44 9.26
CA VAL A 65 6.89 13.50 9.69
C VAL A 65 7.84 13.56 8.49
N ASP A 66 7.55 12.77 7.46
CA ASP A 66 8.36 12.65 6.27
C ASP A 66 8.24 13.92 5.41
N ARG A 67 9.37 14.33 4.84
CA ARG A 67 9.47 15.50 3.96
C ARG A 67 9.05 15.17 2.53
N LEU A 68 7.87 14.57 2.38
CA LEU A 68 7.25 14.28 1.10
C LEU A 68 6.61 15.55 0.51
N SER A 69 6.66 15.70 -0.80
CA SER A 69 5.89 16.75 -1.48
C SER A 69 4.40 16.44 -1.45
N ASP A 70 3.55 17.45 -1.68
CA ASP A 70 2.11 17.22 -1.80
C ASP A 70 1.76 16.30 -2.99
N ALA A 71 2.59 16.33 -4.05
CA ALA A 71 2.45 15.44 -5.19
C ALA A 71 2.73 13.98 -4.80
N ASP A 72 3.79 13.74 -4.03
CA ASP A 72 4.13 12.40 -3.53
C ASP A 72 3.01 11.84 -2.66
N LYS A 73 2.52 12.63 -1.70
CA LYS A 73 1.41 12.21 -0.82
C LYS A 73 0.16 11.85 -1.61
N ALA A 74 -0.19 12.68 -2.60
CA ALA A 74 -1.33 12.41 -3.47
C ALA A 74 -1.13 11.16 -4.33
N GLY A 75 0.07 10.96 -4.88
CA GLY A 75 0.43 9.79 -5.69
C GLY A 75 0.40 8.49 -4.90
N ILE A 76 0.98 8.48 -3.70
CA ILE A 76 0.96 7.34 -2.78
C ILE A 76 -0.47 7.00 -2.37
N ALA A 77 -1.27 7.99 -1.98
CA ALA A 77 -2.66 7.77 -1.60
C ALA A 77 -3.51 7.23 -2.77
N ALA A 78 -3.30 7.74 -3.99
CA ALA A 78 -4.00 7.27 -5.18
C ALA A 78 -3.64 5.82 -5.51
N LEU A 79 -2.34 5.46 -5.47
CA LEU A 79 -1.87 4.10 -5.69
C LEU A 79 -2.39 3.14 -4.61
N TRP A 80 -2.47 3.56 -3.36
CA TRP A 80 -3.04 2.74 -2.30
C TRP A 80 -4.51 2.40 -2.55
N VAL A 81 -5.33 3.39 -2.91
CA VAL A 81 -6.75 3.18 -3.26
C VAL A 81 -6.90 2.23 -4.46
N GLU A 82 -6.08 2.40 -5.49
CA GLU A 82 -6.03 1.53 -6.66
C GLU A 82 -5.72 0.07 -6.26
N THR A 83 -4.70 -0.10 -5.41
CA THR A 83 -4.21 -1.39 -4.91
C THR A 83 -5.28 -2.10 -4.10
N ALA A 84 -5.84 -1.44 -3.08
CA ALA A 84 -6.89 -1.99 -2.23
C ALA A 84 -8.15 -2.38 -3.01
N ARG A 85 -8.57 -1.53 -3.98
CA ARG A 85 -9.71 -1.84 -4.86
C ARG A 85 -9.46 -3.10 -5.69
N THR A 86 -8.25 -3.22 -6.26
CA THR A 86 -7.88 -4.35 -7.12
C THR A 86 -7.78 -5.66 -6.33
N ALA A 87 -7.17 -5.62 -5.14
CA ALA A 87 -7.03 -6.79 -4.28
C ALA A 87 -8.37 -7.27 -3.69
N ARG A 88 -9.34 -6.38 -3.48
CA ARG A 88 -10.71 -6.76 -3.02
C ARG A 88 -11.59 -7.32 -4.13
N ASN A 89 -11.34 -6.95 -5.39
CA ASN A 89 -12.07 -7.44 -6.56
C ASN A 89 -11.11 -8.09 -7.56
N PRO A 90 -10.46 -9.22 -7.21
CA PRO A 90 -9.67 -9.97 -8.18
C PRO A 90 -10.62 -10.49 -9.28
N ALA A 91 -10.32 -10.14 -10.53
CA ALA A 91 -11.10 -10.55 -11.70
C ALA A 91 -11.12 -12.07 -11.91
#